data_AF-A0A2V9KAZ8-F1
#
_entry.id   AF-A0A2V9KAZ8-F1
#
_cell.length_a   1.000
_cell.length_b   1.000
_cell.length_c   1.000
_cell.angle_alpha   90.00
_cell.angle_beta   90.00
_cell.angle_gamma   90.00
#
_symmetry.space_group_name_H-M   'P 1'
#
loop_
_entity.id
_entity.type
_entity.pdbx_description
1 polymer ?
#
loop_
_entity_poly.entity_id
_entity_poly.type
_entity_poly.pdbx_seq_one_letter_code
_entity_poly.pdbx_strand_id
1 'polypeptide(L)'
;MASAQRFEDIRRNLTLDASGGLTLYSLPMILLPSHFFVYIMEQVEAVAGPDALARIYRQAGYDGAVTFCRRRRESLHCSPLDTVAGYLAEMSVRGWGRFEILELDPARPRLRARLTNSALAEARLRGPRHEVWVGAMEGALAFLLETAGRSARLTAREVAPEPGDAAGACRIHVDAAEARP
;
A
#
# COMPACT_ATOMS: atom_id res chain seq x y z
N MET A 1 -0.39 3.06 -22.32
CA MET A 1 -1.40 4.15 -22.33
C MET A 1 -1.99 4.41 -20.94
N ALA A 2 -2.61 3.43 -20.25
CA ALA A 2 -3.20 3.64 -18.92
C ALA A 2 -2.21 4.16 -17.84
N SER A 3 -0.96 3.70 -17.84
CA SER A 3 0.05 4.16 -16.84
C SER A 3 0.49 5.60 -17.05
N ALA A 4 0.57 6.07 -18.29
CA ALA A 4 0.97 7.45 -18.61
C ALA A 4 -0.13 8.43 -18.18
N GLN A 5 -1.39 8.12 -18.48
CA GLN A 5 -2.52 8.93 -18.03
C GLN A 5 -2.59 9.02 -16.49
N ARG A 6 -2.41 7.89 -15.79
CA ARG A 6 -2.39 7.88 -14.31
C ARG A 6 -1.25 8.71 -13.73
N PHE A 7 -0.08 8.68 -14.36
CA PHE A 7 1.02 9.55 -13.95
C PHE A 7 0.67 11.03 -14.12
N GLU A 8 0.06 11.40 -15.25
CA GLU A 8 -0.43 12.75 -15.47
C GLU A 8 -1.51 13.17 -14.46
N ASP A 9 -2.37 12.24 -14.03
CA ASP A 9 -3.39 12.51 -13.00
C ASP A 9 -2.75 12.84 -11.64
N ILE A 10 -1.73 12.09 -11.20
CA ILE A 10 -0.98 12.45 -9.99
C ILE A 10 -0.23 13.77 -10.20
N ARG A 11 0.44 13.94 -11.33
CA ARG A 11 1.25 15.14 -11.63
C ARG A 11 0.43 16.42 -11.52
N ARG A 12 -0.83 16.40 -11.96
CA ARG A 12 -1.76 17.53 -11.84
C ARG A 12 -2.13 17.89 -10.40
N ASN A 13 -1.99 16.94 -9.47
CA ASN A 13 -2.30 17.12 -8.05
C ASN A 13 -1.05 17.29 -7.18
N LEU A 14 0.15 17.23 -7.78
CA LEU A 14 1.40 17.56 -7.12
C LEU A 14 1.61 19.07 -7.11
N THR A 15 1.90 19.62 -5.95
CA THR A 15 2.29 21.04 -5.81
C THR A 15 3.61 21.15 -5.08
N LEU A 16 4.48 22.03 -5.55
CA LEU A 16 5.73 22.40 -4.89
C LEU A 16 5.64 23.89 -4.57
N ASP A 17 5.71 24.24 -3.29
CA ASP A 17 5.69 25.64 -2.86
C ASP A 17 7.10 26.26 -2.79
N ALA A 18 7.14 27.57 -2.56
CA ALA A 18 8.39 28.34 -2.47
C ALA A 18 9.28 27.95 -1.27
N SER A 19 8.75 27.23 -0.27
CA SER A 19 9.52 26.70 0.86
C SER A 19 10.17 25.35 0.56
N GLY A 20 9.90 24.76 -0.62
CA GLY A 20 10.33 23.42 -0.99
C GLY A 20 9.37 22.32 -0.50
N GLY A 21 8.20 22.68 0.01
CA GLY A 21 7.16 21.74 0.41
C GLY A 21 6.51 21.10 -0.80
N LEU A 22 6.67 19.77 -0.95
CA LEU A 22 5.96 18.98 -1.96
C LEU A 22 4.69 18.41 -1.34
N THR A 23 3.54 18.59 -1.99
CA THR A 23 2.28 17.96 -1.55
C THR A 23 1.55 17.24 -2.66
N LEU A 24 0.78 16.21 -2.31
CA LEU A 24 -0.16 15.49 -3.17
C LEU A 24 -1.50 15.41 -2.44
N TYR A 25 -2.59 15.95 -2.99
CA TYR A 25 -3.90 15.98 -2.30
C TYR A 25 -3.82 16.60 -0.89
N SER A 26 -3.03 17.67 -0.72
CA SER A 26 -2.66 18.29 0.56
C SER A 26 -1.85 17.43 1.55
N LEU A 27 -1.49 16.20 1.18
CA LEU A 27 -0.54 15.39 1.96
C LEU A 27 0.89 15.86 1.69
N PRO A 28 1.68 16.16 2.73
CA PRO A 28 3.12 16.35 2.57
C PRO A 28 3.77 15.09 2.00
N MET A 29 4.59 15.29 0.98
CA MET A 29 5.29 14.25 0.26
C MET A 29 6.79 14.55 0.26
N ILE A 30 7.59 13.50 0.09
CA ILE A 30 9.01 13.63 -0.24
C ILE A 30 9.28 12.79 -1.49
N LEU A 31 10.11 13.31 -2.40
CA LEU A 31 10.70 12.52 -3.47
C LEU A 31 11.97 11.85 -2.91
N LEU A 32 11.89 10.56 -2.64
CA LEU A 32 12.97 9.79 -2.01
C LEU A 32 13.47 8.71 -2.97
N PRO A 33 14.80 8.57 -3.17
CA PRO A 33 15.35 7.42 -3.89
C PRO A 33 14.97 6.10 -3.20
N SER A 34 14.54 5.09 -3.96
CA SER A 34 14.05 3.82 -3.41
C SER A 34 15.06 3.11 -2.50
N HIS A 35 16.35 3.19 -2.82
CA HIS A 35 17.42 2.57 -2.02
C HIS A 35 17.52 3.15 -0.60
N PHE A 36 17.15 4.43 -0.39
CA PHE A 36 17.12 4.99 0.98
C PHE A 36 16.09 4.26 1.85
N PHE A 37 14.90 3.97 1.30
CA PHE A 37 13.88 3.22 2.04
C PHE A 37 14.35 1.79 2.36
N VAL A 38 15.02 1.14 1.40
CA VAL A 38 15.62 -0.19 1.59
C VAL A 38 16.70 -0.17 2.67
N TYR A 39 17.59 0.83 2.68
CA TYR A 39 18.62 0.94 3.72
C TYR A 39 18.01 1.13 5.10
N ILE A 40 16.94 1.92 5.24
CA ILE A 40 16.24 2.06 6.52
C ILE A 40 15.68 0.69 6.95
N MET A 41 15.05 -0.05 6.04
CA MET A 41 14.52 -1.40 6.35
C MET A 41 15.63 -2.33 6.84
N GLU A 42 16.74 -2.42 6.11
CA GLU A 42 17.87 -3.27 6.46
C GLU A 42 18.49 -2.89 7.80
N GLN A 43 18.62 -1.59 8.09
CA GLN A 43 19.11 -1.12 9.38
C GLN A 43 18.14 -1.40 10.54
N VAL A 44 16.82 -1.25 10.32
CA VAL A 44 15.81 -1.61 11.32
C VAL A 44 15.90 -3.11 11.64
N GLU A 45 16.04 -3.99 10.64
CA GLU A 45 16.23 -5.42 10.92
C GLU A 45 17.55 -5.73 11.62
N ALA A 46 18.64 -5.08 11.21
CA ALA A 46 19.95 -5.30 11.79
C ALA A 46 19.97 -4.94 13.29
N VAL A 47 19.28 -3.86 13.68
CA VAL A 47 19.25 -3.36 15.05
C VAL A 47 18.18 -4.05 15.91
N ALA A 48 16.96 -4.22 15.38
CA ALA A 48 15.80 -4.62 16.18
C ALA A 48 15.27 -6.02 15.84
N GLY A 49 15.83 -6.67 14.82
CA GLY A 49 15.42 -8.00 14.37
C GLY A 49 14.20 -8.02 13.43
N PRO A 50 13.93 -9.18 12.81
CA PRO A 50 12.90 -9.33 11.78
C PRO A 50 11.47 -9.10 12.32
N ASP A 51 11.19 -9.52 13.56
CA ASP A 51 9.86 -9.34 14.15
C ASP A 51 9.53 -7.86 14.40
N ALA A 52 10.53 -7.07 14.81
CA ALA A 52 10.35 -5.63 14.99
C ALA A 52 10.16 -4.93 13.65
N LEU A 53 10.96 -5.27 12.63
CA LEU A 53 10.77 -4.79 11.26
C LEU A 53 9.34 -5.06 10.80
N ALA A 54 8.87 -6.30 10.92
CA ALA A 54 7.54 -6.69 10.46
C ALA A 54 6.45 -5.83 11.12
N ARG A 55 6.48 -5.69 12.45
CA ARG A 55 5.49 -4.87 13.18
C ARG A 55 5.55 -3.40 12.79
N ILE A 56 6.75 -2.81 12.71
CA ILE A 56 6.95 -1.39 12.42
C ILE A 56 6.41 -1.07 11.02
N TYR A 57 6.87 -1.81 10.01
CA TYR A 57 6.51 -1.53 8.63
C TYR A 57 5.06 -1.86 8.34
N ARG A 58 4.49 -2.91 8.95
CA ARG A 58 3.06 -3.20 8.82
C ARG A 58 2.19 -2.09 9.38
N GLN A 59 2.50 -1.61 10.59
CA GLN A 59 1.73 -0.51 11.19
C GLN A 59 1.85 0.77 10.36
N ALA A 60 3.06 1.12 9.91
CA ALA A 60 3.28 2.28 9.05
C ALA A 60 2.50 2.17 7.72
N GLY A 61 2.45 0.97 7.13
CA GLY A 61 1.66 0.68 5.94
C GLY A 61 0.17 0.89 6.16
N TYR A 62 -0.36 0.34 7.26
CA TYR A 62 -1.77 0.48 7.64
C TYR A 62 -2.18 1.95 7.81
N ASP A 63 -1.46 2.68 8.66
CA ASP A 63 -1.77 4.09 8.94
C ASP A 63 -1.60 4.96 7.69
N GLY A 64 -0.56 4.68 6.90
CA GLY A 64 -0.30 5.37 5.64
C GLY A 64 -1.42 5.18 4.62
N ALA A 65 -1.93 3.96 4.46
CA ALA A 65 -3.02 3.67 3.53
C ALA A 65 -4.34 4.33 3.96
N VAL A 66 -4.71 4.23 5.25
CA VAL A 66 -5.91 4.89 5.79
C VAL A 66 -5.83 6.41 5.58
N THR A 67 -4.70 7.01 5.95
CA THR A 67 -4.46 8.46 5.80
C THR A 67 -4.55 8.88 4.34
N PHE A 68 -3.90 8.14 3.43
CA PHE A 68 -3.91 8.46 2.01
C PHE A 68 -5.30 8.34 1.39
N CYS A 69 -6.04 7.27 1.69
CA CYS A 69 -7.40 7.07 1.22
C CYS A 69 -8.33 8.21 1.66
N ARG A 70 -8.29 8.61 2.94
CA ARG A 70 -9.09 9.73 3.45
C ARG A 70 -8.80 11.02 2.67
N ARG A 71 -7.53 11.41 2.55
CA ARG A 71 -7.12 12.65 1.87
C ARG A 71 -7.43 12.65 0.38
N ARG A 72 -7.20 11.52 -0.29
CA ARG A 72 -7.54 11.35 -1.69
C ARG A 72 -9.04 11.50 -1.90
N ARG A 73 -9.86 10.88 -1.05
CA ARG A 73 -11.32 10.98 -1.13
C ARG A 73 -11.81 12.40 -0.85
N GLU A 74 -11.28 13.06 0.16
CA GLU A 74 -11.57 14.46 0.48
C GLU A 74 -11.27 15.36 -0.71
N SER A 75 -10.14 15.15 -1.39
CA SER A 75 -9.68 16.01 -2.48
C SER A 75 -10.38 15.74 -3.82
N LEU A 76 -10.72 14.47 -4.11
CA LEU A 76 -11.28 14.06 -5.41
C LEU A 76 -12.79 13.78 -5.37
N HIS A 77 -13.42 13.84 -4.19
CA HIS A 77 -14.84 13.57 -3.97
C HIS A 77 -15.33 12.24 -4.59
N CYS A 78 -14.46 11.23 -4.61
CA CYS A 78 -14.76 9.93 -5.23
C CYS A 78 -15.45 8.96 -4.26
N SER A 79 -16.04 7.89 -4.81
CA SER A 79 -16.63 6.83 -4.00
C SER A 79 -15.56 6.13 -3.14
N PRO A 80 -15.95 5.44 -2.05
CA PRO A 80 -14.99 4.72 -1.21
C PRO A 80 -14.22 3.65 -1.98
N LEU A 81 -14.92 2.90 -2.85
CA LEU A 81 -14.32 1.87 -3.70
C LEU A 81 -13.33 2.48 -4.71
N ASP A 82 -13.72 3.56 -5.39
CA ASP A 82 -12.83 4.27 -6.33
C ASP A 82 -11.62 4.87 -5.63
N THR A 83 -11.76 5.26 -4.35
CA THR A 83 -10.67 5.75 -3.53
C THR A 83 -9.60 4.68 -3.34
N VAL A 84 -9.97 3.46 -2.96
CA VAL A 84 -9.03 2.36 -2.77
C VAL A 84 -8.44 1.90 -4.10
N ALA A 85 -9.26 1.77 -5.14
CA ALA A 85 -8.78 1.41 -6.47
C ALA A 85 -7.77 2.44 -7.00
N GLY A 86 -8.06 3.73 -6.82
CA GLY A 86 -7.19 4.84 -7.16
C GLY A 86 -5.89 4.84 -6.36
N TYR A 87 -5.96 4.64 -5.04
CA TYR A 87 -4.78 4.56 -4.16
C TYR A 87 -3.78 3.48 -4.64
N LEU A 88 -4.23 2.26 -4.90
CA LEU A 88 -3.37 1.16 -5.39
C LEU A 88 -2.81 1.47 -6.78
N ALA A 89 -3.63 2.04 -7.68
CA ALA A 89 -3.17 2.47 -9.00
C ALA A 89 -2.08 3.55 -8.89
N GLU A 90 -2.23 4.47 -7.94
CA GLU A 90 -1.30 5.58 -7.70
C GLU A 90 0.00 5.12 -7.02
N MET A 91 -0.03 4.07 -6.19
CA MET A 91 1.20 3.42 -5.73
C MET A 91 2.08 2.96 -6.90
N SER A 92 1.44 2.49 -7.99
CA SER A 92 2.16 1.98 -9.16
C SER A 92 2.91 3.03 -9.95
N VAL A 93 2.37 4.25 -10.00
CA VAL A 93 3.01 5.39 -10.69
C VAL A 93 3.85 6.26 -9.76
N ARG A 94 3.85 5.96 -8.45
CA ARG A 94 4.80 6.51 -7.46
C ARG A 94 6.10 5.72 -7.34
N GLY A 95 6.25 4.65 -8.13
CA GLY A 95 7.51 3.90 -8.24
C GLY A 95 7.69 2.78 -7.21
N TRP A 96 6.64 2.35 -6.51
CA TRP A 96 6.73 1.25 -5.53
C TRP A 96 6.73 -0.16 -6.16
N GLY A 97 6.43 -0.25 -7.45
CA GLY A 97 6.15 -1.47 -8.18
C GLY A 97 4.73 -1.48 -8.71
N ARG A 98 4.38 -2.44 -9.55
CA ARG A 98 3.06 -2.51 -10.19
C ARG A 98 2.10 -3.31 -9.33
N PHE A 99 1.13 -2.59 -8.75
CA PHE A 99 0.02 -3.15 -8.00
C PHE A 99 -1.18 -3.40 -8.92
N GLU A 100 -1.83 -4.53 -8.70
CA GLU A 100 -3.05 -4.94 -9.39
C GLU A 100 -4.05 -5.51 -8.39
N ILE A 101 -5.29 -5.04 -8.46
CA ILE A 101 -6.39 -5.59 -7.66
C ILE A 101 -6.91 -6.82 -8.39
N LEU A 102 -6.83 -7.97 -7.74
CA LEU A 102 -7.42 -9.22 -8.20
C LEU A 102 -8.85 -9.39 -7.67
N GLU A 103 -9.10 -8.93 -6.45
CA GLU A 103 -10.42 -8.97 -5.79
C GLU A 103 -10.52 -7.82 -4.78
N LEU A 104 -11.66 -7.15 -4.73
CA LEU A 104 -11.99 -6.15 -3.73
C LEU A 104 -13.48 -6.24 -3.41
N ASP A 105 -13.82 -6.87 -2.29
CA ASP A 105 -15.19 -7.03 -1.82
C ASP A 105 -15.28 -6.57 -0.35
N PRO A 106 -15.78 -5.36 -0.08
CA PRO A 106 -16.00 -4.92 1.29
C PRO A 106 -17.23 -5.57 1.93
N ALA A 107 -18.20 -6.10 1.17
CA ALA A 107 -19.37 -6.80 1.72
C ALA A 107 -18.93 -8.10 2.40
N ARG A 108 -18.03 -8.85 1.75
CA ARG A 108 -17.31 -10.01 2.28
C ARG A 108 -15.85 -9.62 2.51
N PRO A 109 -15.48 -9.00 3.65
CA PRO A 109 -14.26 -8.21 3.80
C PRO A 109 -13.03 -8.92 3.25
N ARG A 110 -12.70 -8.62 2.00
CA ARG A 110 -11.65 -9.29 1.25
C ARG A 110 -11.00 -8.36 0.26
N LEU A 111 -9.68 -8.43 0.25
CA LEU A 111 -8.84 -7.77 -0.74
C LEU A 111 -7.76 -8.76 -1.17
N ARG A 112 -7.59 -8.89 -2.49
CA ARG A 112 -6.50 -9.65 -3.12
C ARG A 112 -5.77 -8.71 -4.06
N ALA A 113 -4.47 -8.55 -3.83
CA ALA A 113 -3.62 -7.74 -4.69
C ALA A 113 -2.41 -8.54 -5.16
N ARG A 114 -1.96 -8.24 -6.37
CA ARG A 114 -0.70 -8.72 -6.93
C ARG A 114 0.27 -7.56 -7.03
N LEU A 115 1.52 -7.79 -6.62
CA LEU A 115 2.63 -6.85 -6.77
C LEU A 115 3.68 -7.48 -7.69
N THR A 116 4.11 -6.72 -8.68
CA THR A 116 5.21 -7.06 -9.60
C THR A 116 6.22 -5.93 -9.66
N ASN A 117 7.49 -6.24 -9.94
CA ASN A 117 8.58 -5.24 -9.99
C ASN A 117 8.64 -4.37 -8.72
N SER A 118 8.54 -5.01 -7.55
CA SER A 118 8.59 -4.35 -6.24
C SER A 118 9.86 -3.52 -6.10
N ALA A 119 9.73 -2.26 -5.67
CA ALA A 119 10.87 -1.41 -5.34
C ALA A 119 11.71 -1.94 -4.18
N LEU A 120 11.18 -2.92 -3.43
CA LEU A 120 11.85 -3.57 -2.31
C LEU A 120 12.54 -4.88 -2.71
N ALA A 121 12.51 -5.26 -3.99
CA ALA A 121 12.99 -6.57 -4.47
C ALA A 121 14.46 -6.85 -4.16
N GLU A 122 15.29 -5.81 -4.06
CA GLU A 122 16.73 -5.92 -3.78
C GLU A 122 17.08 -5.88 -2.28
N ALA A 123 16.08 -5.69 -1.41
CA ALA A 123 16.31 -5.64 0.04
C ALA A 123 16.85 -6.97 0.56
N ARG A 124 17.98 -6.91 1.27
CA ARG A 124 18.70 -8.03 1.89
C ARG A 124 18.25 -8.24 3.33
N LEU A 125 16.99 -8.64 3.47
CA LEU A 125 16.35 -8.91 4.75
C LEU A 125 16.34 -10.41 5.04
N ARG A 126 16.44 -10.79 6.32
CA ARG A 126 16.20 -12.16 6.80
C ARG A 126 14.70 -12.40 7.04
N GLY A 127 13.96 -11.34 7.36
CA GLY A 127 12.53 -11.33 7.64
C GLY A 127 11.67 -10.95 6.42
N PRO A 128 10.38 -10.69 6.65
CA PRO A 128 9.43 -10.45 5.57
C PRO A 128 9.67 -9.10 4.90
N ARG A 129 9.67 -9.09 3.57
CA ARG A 129 10.05 -7.94 2.74
C ARG A 129 8.90 -6.96 2.51
N HIS A 130 7.67 -7.46 2.37
CA HIS A 130 6.54 -6.65 1.92
C HIS A 130 5.53 -6.32 3.02
N GLU A 131 5.91 -6.39 4.31
CA GLU A 131 4.98 -6.10 5.42
C GLU A 131 4.37 -4.70 5.35
N VAL A 132 5.08 -3.71 4.82
CA VAL A 132 4.51 -2.38 4.56
C VAL A 132 3.34 -2.43 3.58
N TRP A 133 3.40 -3.29 2.57
CA TRP A 133 2.31 -3.48 1.62
C TRP A 133 1.19 -4.36 2.18
N VAL A 134 1.53 -5.35 3.00
CA VAL A 134 0.54 -6.15 3.73
C VAL A 134 -0.29 -5.25 4.63
N GLY A 135 0.35 -4.39 5.42
CA GLY A 135 -0.31 -3.38 6.24
C GLY A 135 -1.10 -2.37 5.42
N ALA A 136 -0.55 -1.90 4.29
CA ALA A 136 -1.25 -0.97 3.41
C ALA A 136 -2.56 -1.54 2.83
N MET A 137 -2.57 -2.80 2.41
CA MET A 137 -3.80 -3.46 1.93
C MET A 137 -4.80 -3.64 3.07
N GLU A 138 -4.33 -3.98 4.27
CA GLU A 138 -5.15 -4.08 5.47
C GLU A 138 -5.82 -2.74 5.81
N GLY A 139 -5.06 -1.65 5.81
CA GLY A 139 -5.56 -0.29 6.04
C GLY A 139 -6.53 0.18 4.96
N ALA A 140 -6.29 -0.16 3.69
CA ALA A 140 -7.19 0.17 2.60
C ALA A 140 -8.56 -0.52 2.74
N LEU A 141 -8.59 -1.80 3.11
CA LEU A 141 -9.85 -2.50 3.37
C LEU A 141 -10.53 -1.98 4.65
N ALA A 142 -9.77 -1.70 5.71
CA ALA A 142 -10.30 -1.12 6.94
C ALA A 142 -10.99 0.23 6.67
N PHE A 143 -10.40 1.09 5.84
CA PHE A 143 -11.02 2.35 5.40
C PHE A 143 -12.38 2.15 4.73
N LEU A 144 -12.55 1.11 3.90
CA LEU A 144 -13.84 0.79 3.26
C LEU A 144 -14.88 0.36 4.30
N LEU A 145 -14.48 -0.48 5.25
CA LEU A 145 -15.37 -0.93 6.31
C LEU A 145 -15.82 0.24 7.19
N GLU A 146 -14.87 1.05 7.66
CA GLU A 146 -15.13 2.22 8.49
C GLU A 146 -16.09 3.20 7.80
N THR A 147 -15.83 3.49 6.52
CA THR A 147 -16.72 4.33 5.70
C THR A 147 -18.14 3.78 5.61
N ALA A 148 -18.29 2.45 5.57
CA ALA A 148 -19.58 1.78 5.52
C ALA A 148 -20.24 1.63 6.91
N GLY A 149 -19.68 2.23 7.96
CA GLY A 149 -20.16 2.09 9.33
C GLY A 149 -19.96 0.68 9.90
N ARG A 150 -19.01 -0.08 9.36
CA ARG A 150 -18.70 -1.46 9.75
C ARG A 150 -17.31 -1.52 10.37
N SER A 151 -17.12 -2.50 11.24
CA SER A 151 -15.80 -2.90 11.72
C SER A 151 -15.70 -4.41 11.66
N ALA A 152 -14.56 -4.90 11.23
CA ALA A 152 -14.22 -6.31 11.27
C ALA A 152 -12.76 -6.45 11.66
N ARG A 153 -12.45 -7.48 12.44
CA ARG A 153 -11.06 -7.89 12.62
C ARG A 153 -10.58 -8.42 11.27
N LEU A 154 -9.45 -7.92 10.79
CA LEU A 154 -8.83 -8.35 9.54
C LEU A 154 -7.61 -9.22 9.82
N THR A 155 -7.27 -10.08 8.86
CA THR A 155 -5.97 -10.75 8.76
C THR A 155 -5.40 -10.44 7.39
N ALA A 156 -4.16 -9.97 7.35
CA ALA A 156 -3.44 -9.74 6.09
C ALA A 156 -2.12 -10.49 6.06
N ARG A 157 -1.80 -11.09 4.92
CA ARG A 157 -0.57 -11.86 4.70
C ARG A 157 -0.10 -11.75 3.26
N GLU A 158 1.21 -11.80 3.08
CA GLU A 158 1.82 -12.11 1.80
C GLU A 158 1.69 -13.63 1.55
N VAL A 159 1.36 -14.02 0.32
CA VAL A 159 1.29 -15.42 -0.10
C VAL A 159 2.12 -15.62 -1.36
N ALA A 160 2.50 -16.86 -1.62
CA ALA A 160 3.25 -17.23 -2.81
C ALA A 160 2.45 -16.85 -4.08
N PRO A 161 3.14 -16.48 -5.18
CA PRO A 161 2.51 -16.31 -6.48
C PRO A 161 1.85 -17.61 -6.97
N GLU A 162 0.79 -17.47 -7.76
CA GLU A 162 0.06 -18.61 -8.38
C GLU A 162 0.62 -18.93 -9.77
N PRO A 163 0.33 -20.13 -10.32
CA PRO A 163 0.61 -20.43 -11.72
C PRO A 163 0.07 -19.36 -12.67
N GLY A 164 0.95 -18.81 -13.51
CA GLY A 164 0.63 -17.73 -14.45
C GLY A 164 0.97 -16.33 -13.95
N ASP A 165 1.40 -16.17 -12.70
CA ASP A 165 2.01 -14.92 -12.25
C ASP A 165 3.42 -14.72 -12.86
N ALA A 166 3.81 -13.46 -13.03
CA ALA A 166 5.14 -13.11 -13.50
C ALA A 166 6.23 -13.54 -12.49
N ALA A 167 7.43 -13.84 -12.99
CA ALA A 167 8.58 -14.13 -12.14
C ALA A 167 8.85 -12.96 -11.18
N GLY A 168 9.03 -13.27 -9.88
CA GLY A 168 9.22 -12.26 -8.84
C GLY A 168 7.96 -11.51 -8.41
N ALA A 169 6.78 -11.94 -8.85
CA ALA A 169 5.51 -11.45 -8.32
C ALA A 169 5.30 -11.95 -6.87
N CYS A 170 4.57 -11.16 -6.09
CA CYS A 170 3.98 -11.63 -4.84
C CYS A 170 2.49 -11.26 -4.78
N ARG A 171 1.74 -11.98 -3.94
CA ARG A 171 0.33 -11.73 -3.70
C ARG A 171 0.11 -11.33 -2.25
N ILE A 172 -0.81 -10.40 -2.03
CA ILE A 172 -1.19 -9.92 -0.71
C ILE A 172 -2.68 -10.18 -0.54
N HIS A 173 -3.01 -10.94 0.50
CA HIS A 173 -4.36 -11.37 0.81
C HIS A 173 -4.78 -10.74 2.15
N VAL A 174 -5.90 -10.03 2.12
CA VAL A 174 -6.61 -9.52 3.31
C VAL A 174 -7.96 -10.19 3.39
N ASP A 175 -8.32 -10.73 4.55
CA ASP A 175 -9.60 -11.37 4.83
C ASP A 175 -10.14 -10.90 6.19
N ALA A 176 -11.45 -11.03 6.40
CA ALA A 176 -12.00 -11.08 7.76
C ALA A 176 -11.29 -12.18 8.55
N ALA A 177 -10.88 -11.86 9.77
CA ALA A 177 -10.36 -12.84 10.70
C ALA A 177 -11.47 -13.85 11.02
N GLU A 178 -11.13 -15.13 11.01
CA GLU A 178 -12.04 -16.17 11.49
C GLU A 178 -12.37 -15.90 12.96
N ALA A 179 -13.65 -16.08 13.32
CA ALA A 179 -14.04 -16.10 14.72
C ALA A 179 -13.30 -17.26 15.39
N ARG A 180 -12.40 -16.95 16.34
CA ARG A 180 -11.76 -17.98 17.14
C ARG A 180 -12.87 -18.60 18.02
N PRO A 181 -13.06 -19.94 18.01
CA PRO A 181 -14.07 -20.60 18.84
C PRO A 181 -13.84 -20.37 20.33
#